data_AF-X1D5U2-F1
#
_entry.id   AF-X1D5U2-F1
#
_cell.length_a   1.000
_cell.length_b   1.000
_cell.length_c   1.000
_cell.angle_alpha   90.00
_cell.angle_beta   90.00
_cell.angle_gamma   90.00
#
_symmetry.space_group_name_H-M   'P 1'
#
loop_
_entity.id
_entity.type
_entity.pdbx_description
1 polymer ?
#
loop_
_entity_poly.entity_id
_entity_poly.type
_entity_poly.pdbx_seq_one_letter_code
_entity_poly.pdbx_strand_id
1 'polypeptide(L)'
;MKLVEEDFIPDTNYEFFGKKLSMPIMAASVAGVNSFGGDTVITEQQFCRAVVQGCKAAETLGWRGDTYTYSLENSYGINAIAETGGLGVKIVKPRDQETILKFFKKAEEIRCVAVGVDIDGAGSYAMATHNKPVFKKSYEDIKELVSATKLPVIIKGIMCTEDALKATEAGAVAIVVSNHGGRVLDHTPGTADVLPDIVAELKGKTMII
;
A
#
# COMPACT_ATOMS: atom_id res chain seq x y z
N MET A 1 2.92 14.91 26.91
CA MET A 1 3.06 13.82 27.90
C MET A 1 2.07 14.10 29.01
N LYS A 2 1.18 13.15 29.29
CA LYS A 2 0.25 13.22 30.43
C LYS A 2 0.89 12.46 31.60
N LEU A 3 0.93 13.08 32.78
CA LEU A 3 1.66 12.56 33.95
C LEU A 3 0.80 12.52 35.23
N VAL A 4 -0.46 12.94 35.13
CA VAL A 4 -1.41 13.04 36.25
C VAL A 4 -2.67 12.25 35.87
N GLU A 5 -2.52 10.93 35.81
CA GLU A 5 -3.57 9.96 35.51
C GLU A 5 -3.18 8.60 36.12
N GLU A 6 -4.11 7.63 36.13
CA GLU A 6 -3.81 6.28 36.60
C GLU A 6 -2.84 5.56 35.66
N ASP A 7 -1.96 4.74 36.23
CA ASP A 7 -1.06 3.89 35.46
C ASP A 7 -1.83 2.82 34.68
N PHE A 8 -1.34 2.46 33.50
CA PHE A 8 -1.97 1.45 32.64
C PHE A 8 -0.94 0.71 31.80
N ILE A 9 -1.26 -0.53 31.43
CA ILE A 9 -0.48 -1.28 30.43
C ILE A 9 -1.04 -0.95 29.06
N PRO A 10 -0.25 -0.39 28.12
CA PRO A 10 -0.74 -0.08 26.79
C PRO A 10 -1.19 -1.33 26.05
N ASP A 11 -2.40 -1.30 25.51
CA ASP A 11 -2.87 -2.29 24.54
C ASP A 11 -2.46 -1.85 23.13
N THR A 12 -1.56 -2.61 22.51
CA THR A 12 -1.12 -2.36 21.13
C THR A 12 -1.96 -3.11 20.11
N ASN A 13 -2.89 -3.99 20.52
CA ASN A 13 -3.68 -4.76 19.57
C ASN A 13 -4.45 -3.84 18.61
N TYR A 14 -4.52 -4.24 17.34
CA TYR A 14 -5.17 -3.46 16.29
C TYR A 14 -5.98 -4.35 15.36
N GLU A 15 -7.14 -3.88 14.92
CA GLU A 15 -7.95 -4.58 13.92
C GLU A 15 -7.81 -3.89 12.56
N PHE A 16 -7.35 -4.64 11.56
CA PHE A 16 -7.19 -4.17 10.19
C PHE A 16 -7.97 -5.07 9.23
N PHE A 17 -9.10 -4.56 8.71
CA PHE A 17 -10.01 -5.27 7.80
C PHE A 17 -10.36 -6.70 8.26
N GLY A 18 -10.76 -6.84 9.54
CA GLY A 18 -11.12 -8.12 10.14
C GLY A 18 -9.94 -9.03 10.48
N LYS A 19 -8.69 -8.54 10.41
CA LYS A 19 -7.49 -9.21 10.92
C LYS A 19 -7.04 -8.56 12.22
N LYS A 20 -6.81 -9.37 13.24
CA LYS A 20 -6.18 -8.93 14.48
C LYS A 20 -4.67 -8.90 14.31
N LEU A 21 -4.07 -7.77 14.63
CA LEU A 21 -2.63 -7.54 14.64
C LEU A 21 -2.19 -7.28 16.10
N SER A 22 -0.97 -7.70 16.45
CA SER A 22 -0.37 -7.46 17.77
C SER A 22 -0.02 -5.99 18.01
N MET A 23 0.16 -5.22 16.93
CA MET A 23 0.53 -3.80 16.94
C MET A 23 0.01 -3.07 15.68
N PRO A 24 -0.22 -1.75 15.72
CA PRO A 24 -0.60 -0.96 14.54
C PRO A 24 0.61 -0.63 13.65
N ILE A 25 1.51 -1.59 13.45
CA ILE A 25 2.76 -1.42 12.69
C ILE A 25 2.83 -2.51 11.63
N MET A 26 2.79 -2.11 10.35
CA MET A 26 2.81 -3.02 9.20
C MET A 26 4.04 -2.74 8.33
N ALA A 27 4.54 -3.75 7.62
CA ALA A 27 5.62 -3.52 6.67
C ALA A 27 5.08 -2.86 5.40
N ALA A 28 5.64 -1.70 5.04
CA ALA A 28 5.22 -0.92 3.89
C ALA A 28 5.41 -1.66 2.56
N SER A 29 4.64 -1.26 1.56
CA SER A 29 4.71 -1.78 0.19
C SER A 29 6.02 -1.39 -0.48
N VAL A 30 6.99 -2.30 -0.48
CA VAL A 30 8.29 -2.15 -1.17
C VAL A 30 8.43 -3.24 -2.23
N ALA A 31 9.08 -2.92 -3.34
CA ALA A 31 9.50 -3.85 -4.39
C ALA A 31 10.74 -3.29 -5.11
N GLY A 32 11.44 -4.15 -5.86
CA GLY A 32 12.60 -3.75 -6.66
C GLY A 32 13.87 -3.60 -5.82
N VAL A 33 14.06 -4.41 -4.79
CA VAL A 33 15.27 -4.38 -3.94
C VAL A 33 16.54 -4.58 -4.77
N ASN A 34 16.45 -5.40 -5.82
CA ASN A 34 17.53 -5.61 -6.78
C ASN A 34 17.90 -4.34 -7.58
N SER A 35 16.96 -3.39 -7.75
CA SER A 35 17.24 -2.10 -8.41
C SER A 35 18.00 -1.12 -7.52
N PHE A 36 18.20 -1.45 -6.24
CA PHE A 36 18.88 -0.61 -5.24
C PHE A 36 20.10 -1.32 -4.64
N GLY A 37 20.76 -2.19 -5.42
CA GLY A 37 21.98 -2.90 -5.02
C GLY A 37 21.75 -4.14 -4.14
N GLY A 38 20.49 -4.54 -3.93
CA GLY A 38 20.16 -5.74 -3.18
C GLY A 38 20.41 -7.04 -3.92
N ASP A 39 20.68 -6.99 -5.23
CA ASP A 39 20.86 -8.16 -6.09
C ASP A 39 22.06 -9.04 -5.73
N THR A 40 23.06 -8.48 -5.06
CA THR A 40 24.21 -9.22 -4.52
C THR A 40 23.95 -9.85 -3.16
N VAL A 41 22.83 -9.51 -2.50
CA VAL A 41 22.55 -9.90 -1.10
C VAL A 41 21.29 -10.77 -1.00
N ILE A 42 20.23 -10.42 -1.72
CA ILE A 42 18.93 -11.08 -1.64
C ILE A 42 18.18 -11.00 -2.98
N THR A 43 17.58 -12.10 -3.40
CA THR A 43 16.68 -12.07 -4.56
C THR A 43 15.36 -11.40 -4.19
N GLU A 44 14.69 -10.78 -5.16
CA GLU A 44 13.38 -10.17 -4.95
C GLU A 44 12.34 -11.16 -4.39
N GLN A 45 12.40 -12.43 -4.81
CA GLN A 45 11.56 -13.50 -4.28
C GLN A 45 11.83 -13.75 -2.79
N GLN A 46 13.10 -13.90 -2.41
CA GLN A 46 13.49 -14.07 -1.00
C GLN A 46 13.08 -12.85 -0.18
N PHE A 47 13.24 -11.63 -0.69
CA PHE A 47 12.83 -10.41 0.00
C PHE A 47 11.32 -10.35 0.21
N CYS A 48 10.51 -10.59 -0.83
CA CYS A 48 9.06 -10.64 -0.70
C CYS A 48 8.62 -11.66 0.34
N ARG A 49 9.18 -12.86 0.28
CA ARG A 49 8.86 -13.95 1.21
C ARG A 49 9.29 -13.62 2.64
N ALA A 50 10.51 -13.10 2.83
CA ALA A 50 11.02 -12.74 4.15
C ALA A 50 10.15 -11.69 4.83
N VAL A 51 9.72 -10.65 4.11
CA VAL A 51 8.85 -9.60 4.67
C VAL A 51 7.49 -10.18 5.08
N VAL A 52 6.80 -10.91 4.20
CA VAL A 52 5.44 -11.41 4.51
C VAL A 52 5.47 -12.46 5.62
N GLN A 53 6.42 -13.40 5.58
CA GLN A 53 6.56 -14.42 6.63
C GLN A 53 7.02 -13.81 7.96
N GLY A 54 7.91 -12.81 7.92
CA GLY A 54 8.33 -12.07 9.11
C GLY A 54 7.18 -11.32 9.76
N CYS A 55 6.35 -10.62 8.97
CA CYS A 55 5.13 -9.99 9.46
C CYS A 55 4.19 -11.00 10.09
N LYS A 56 3.94 -12.14 9.44
CA LYS A 56 3.13 -13.21 10.01
C LYS A 56 3.68 -13.72 11.35
N ALA A 57 4.99 -13.94 11.45
CA ALA A 57 5.64 -14.39 12.67
C ALA A 57 5.56 -13.35 13.80
N ALA A 58 5.55 -12.06 13.46
CA ALA A 58 5.37 -10.95 14.38
C ALA A 58 3.88 -10.61 14.66
N GLU A 59 2.95 -11.42 14.15
CA GLU A 59 1.50 -11.21 14.27
C GLU A 59 1.04 -9.84 13.72
N THR A 60 1.67 -9.41 12.63
CA THR A 60 1.32 -8.21 11.86
C THR A 60 1.15 -8.54 10.36
N LEU A 61 1.06 -7.52 9.51
CA LEU A 61 0.75 -7.63 8.09
C LEU A 61 1.85 -7.04 7.20
N GLY A 62 2.18 -7.78 6.14
CA GLY A 62 3.13 -7.34 5.12
C GLY A 62 2.43 -6.82 3.87
N TRP A 63 2.85 -5.65 3.40
CA TRP A 63 2.36 -5.06 2.15
C TRP A 63 3.39 -5.27 1.04
N ARG A 64 2.96 -5.62 -0.16
CA ARG A 64 3.85 -5.84 -1.31
C ARG A 64 3.48 -4.98 -2.51
N GLY A 65 4.47 -4.26 -3.00
CA GLY A 65 4.36 -3.41 -4.18
C GLY A 65 4.59 -4.15 -5.50
N ASP A 66 4.54 -3.38 -6.59
CA ASP A 66 5.03 -3.76 -7.91
C ASP A 66 6.21 -2.90 -8.32
N THR A 67 6.99 -3.41 -9.27
CA THR A 67 8.06 -2.68 -9.95
C THR A 67 8.05 -3.00 -11.45
N TYR A 68 8.94 -2.38 -12.23
CA TYR A 68 9.01 -2.53 -13.69
C TYR A 68 9.34 -3.97 -14.15
N THR A 69 9.95 -4.78 -13.27
CA THR A 69 10.26 -6.20 -13.53
C THR A 69 9.06 -7.13 -13.31
N TYR A 70 7.96 -6.65 -12.72
CA TYR A 70 6.82 -7.50 -12.35
C TYR A 70 5.79 -7.58 -13.47
N SER A 71 5.30 -8.79 -13.70
CA SER A 71 4.18 -9.12 -14.58
C SER A 71 3.13 -9.93 -13.81
N LEU A 72 1.99 -10.22 -14.45
CA LEU A 72 0.97 -11.09 -13.84
C LEU A 72 1.50 -12.51 -13.60
N GLU A 73 2.35 -13.01 -14.47
CA GLU A 73 3.01 -14.32 -14.34
C GLU A 73 4.12 -14.26 -13.29
N ASN A 74 4.88 -13.16 -13.26
CA ASN A 74 6.01 -12.96 -12.36
C ASN A 74 5.73 -11.86 -11.32
N SER A 75 4.89 -12.17 -10.33
CA SER A 75 4.61 -11.29 -9.20
C SER A 75 5.04 -11.95 -7.89
N TYR A 76 6.31 -11.74 -7.53
CA TYR A 76 6.88 -12.27 -6.28
C TYR A 76 6.11 -11.82 -5.03
N GLY A 77 5.52 -10.61 -5.07
CA GLY A 77 4.68 -10.09 -3.99
C GLY A 77 3.41 -10.91 -3.78
N ILE A 78 2.67 -11.20 -4.85
CA ILE A 78 1.46 -12.04 -4.79
C ILE A 78 1.83 -13.46 -4.35
N ASN A 79 2.90 -14.03 -4.91
CA ASN A 79 3.33 -15.39 -4.56
C ASN A 79 3.65 -15.50 -3.06
N ALA A 80 4.40 -14.53 -2.50
CA ALA A 80 4.71 -14.49 -1.08
C ALA A 80 3.46 -14.35 -0.20
N ILE A 81 2.48 -13.53 -0.61
CA ILE A 81 1.20 -13.39 0.11
C ILE A 81 0.40 -14.71 0.06
N ALA A 82 0.37 -15.38 -1.10
CA ALA A 82 -0.31 -16.67 -1.26
C ALA A 82 0.26 -17.76 -0.32
N GLU A 83 1.60 -17.81 -0.15
CA GLU A 83 2.27 -18.74 0.77
C GLU A 83 1.84 -18.56 2.24
N THR A 84 1.31 -17.40 2.62
CA THR A 84 0.77 -17.14 3.97
C THR A 84 -0.74 -17.29 4.07
N GLY A 85 -1.40 -17.79 3.02
CA GLY A 85 -2.84 -17.95 2.98
C GLY A 85 -3.60 -16.65 2.75
N GLY A 86 -2.96 -15.67 2.08
CA GLY A 86 -3.58 -14.38 1.77
C GLY A 86 -3.29 -13.27 2.79
N LEU A 87 -2.41 -13.52 3.77
CA LEU A 87 -2.10 -12.56 4.84
C LEU A 87 -1.15 -11.44 4.35
N GLY A 88 -1.67 -10.56 3.51
CA GLY A 88 -0.96 -9.37 3.05
C GLY A 88 -1.83 -8.42 2.23
N VAL A 89 -1.29 -7.23 1.98
CA VAL A 89 -1.90 -6.21 1.12
C VAL A 89 -1.13 -6.13 -0.19
N LYS A 90 -1.84 -6.16 -1.31
CA LYS A 90 -1.24 -6.01 -2.63
C LYS A 90 -1.41 -4.59 -3.16
N ILE A 91 -0.31 -3.86 -3.32
CA ILE A 91 -0.31 -2.52 -3.93
C ILE A 91 0.27 -2.61 -5.34
N VAL A 92 -0.41 -1.99 -6.29
CA VAL A 92 -0.05 -1.96 -7.72
C VAL A 92 0.43 -0.55 -8.07
N LYS A 93 1.47 -0.44 -8.90
CA LYS A 93 1.84 0.84 -9.52
C LYS A 93 0.66 1.37 -10.35
N PRO A 94 0.55 2.68 -10.61
CA PRO A 94 -0.61 3.23 -11.28
C PRO A 94 -0.46 3.03 -12.79
N ARG A 95 -0.49 1.76 -13.21
CA ARG A 95 -0.40 1.29 -14.60
C ARG A 95 -1.73 1.56 -15.32
N ASP A 96 -1.83 1.12 -16.57
CA ASP A 96 -3.11 1.12 -17.27
C ASP A 96 -4.17 0.35 -16.47
N GLN A 97 -5.42 0.75 -16.66
CA GLN A 97 -6.54 0.27 -15.85
C GLN A 97 -6.71 -1.25 -15.94
N GLU A 98 -6.62 -1.80 -17.14
CA GLU A 98 -6.72 -3.23 -17.40
C GLU A 98 -5.69 -4.04 -16.60
N THR A 99 -4.44 -3.57 -16.57
CA THR A 99 -3.37 -4.22 -15.79
C THR A 99 -3.66 -4.22 -14.30
N ILE A 100 -4.15 -3.11 -13.74
CA ILE A 100 -4.48 -3.02 -12.31
C ILE A 100 -5.61 -3.99 -11.98
N LEU A 101 -6.66 -4.02 -12.79
CA LEU A 101 -7.81 -4.92 -12.62
C LEU A 101 -7.40 -6.40 -12.64
N LYS A 102 -6.47 -6.79 -13.52
CA LYS A 102 -5.92 -8.15 -13.55
C LYS A 102 -5.15 -8.49 -12.26
N PHE A 103 -4.39 -7.54 -11.70
CA PHE A 103 -3.72 -7.74 -10.42
C PHE A 103 -4.71 -7.82 -9.25
N PHE A 104 -5.75 -7.01 -9.24
CA PHE A 104 -6.82 -7.05 -8.22
C PHE A 104 -7.51 -8.41 -8.23
N LYS A 105 -7.89 -8.91 -9.41
CA LYS A 105 -8.47 -10.25 -9.56
C LYS A 105 -7.56 -11.34 -9.01
N LYS A 106 -6.26 -11.32 -9.33
CA LYS A 106 -5.29 -12.31 -8.83
C LYS A 106 -5.14 -12.22 -7.30
N ALA A 107 -5.16 -11.01 -6.74
CA ALA A 107 -5.12 -10.79 -5.30
C ALA A 107 -6.39 -11.32 -4.60
N GLU A 108 -7.56 -11.18 -5.23
CA GLU A 108 -8.82 -11.75 -4.76
C GLU A 108 -8.80 -13.28 -4.78
N GLU A 109 -8.28 -13.90 -5.84
CA GLU A 109 -8.12 -15.37 -5.97
C GLU A 109 -7.27 -15.96 -4.83
N ILE A 110 -6.22 -15.26 -4.40
CA ILE A 110 -5.37 -15.69 -3.27
C ILE A 110 -5.85 -15.16 -1.91
N ARG A 111 -7.00 -14.46 -1.89
CA ARG A 111 -7.64 -13.92 -0.67
C ARG A 111 -6.75 -12.94 0.10
N CYS A 112 -6.10 -12.02 -0.61
CA CYS A 112 -5.41 -10.88 0.02
C CYS A 112 -6.33 -10.16 1.02
N VAL A 113 -5.75 -9.57 2.07
CA VAL A 113 -6.50 -8.78 3.06
C VAL A 113 -7.10 -7.52 2.42
N ALA A 114 -6.32 -6.88 1.54
CA ALA A 114 -6.73 -5.70 0.78
C ALA A 114 -5.89 -5.57 -0.49
N VAL A 115 -6.34 -4.71 -1.39
CA VAL A 115 -5.62 -4.30 -2.58
C VAL A 115 -5.52 -2.78 -2.64
N GLY A 116 -4.66 -2.25 -3.49
CA GLY A 116 -4.58 -0.81 -3.65
C GLY A 116 -3.70 -0.36 -4.79
N VAL A 117 -3.69 0.96 -5.01
CA VAL A 117 -2.89 1.61 -6.03
C VAL A 117 -2.01 2.67 -5.40
N ASP A 118 -0.75 2.68 -5.83
CA ASP A 118 0.28 3.64 -5.46
C ASP A 118 0.26 4.83 -6.43
N ILE A 119 -0.64 5.80 -6.23
CA ILE A 119 -0.91 6.87 -7.21
C ILE A 119 0.25 7.87 -7.33
N ASP A 120 1.02 8.08 -6.26
CA ASP A 120 2.25 8.89 -6.30
C ASP A 120 3.29 8.30 -7.27
N GLY A 121 3.23 6.98 -7.52
CA GLY A 121 4.04 6.25 -8.48
C GLY A 121 3.87 6.69 -9.93
N ALA A 122 2.92 7.59 -10.24
CA ALA A 122 2.81 8.26 -11.54
C ALA A 122 4.07 9.09 -11.87
N GLY A 123 4.83 9.53 -10.87
CA GLY A 123 6.14 10.18 -11.05
C GLY A 123 7.33 9.21 -10.93
N SER A 124 7.12 7.89 -10.96
CA SER A 124 8.18 6.92 -10.70
C SER A 124 9.29 6.95 -11.76
N TYR A 125 10.47 7.44 -11.37
CA TYR A 125 11.67 7.44 -12.21
C TYR A 125 12.04 6.03 -12.71
N ALA A 126 12.02 5.03 -11.81
CA ALA A 126 12.38 3.66 -12.17
C ALA A 126 11.43 3.05 -13.23
N MET A 127 10.15 3.43 -13.24
CA MET A 127 9.21 2.97 -14.27
C MET A 127 9.50 3.66 -15.61
N ALA A 128 9.73 4.98 -15.56
CA ALA A 128 10.02 5.79 -16.74
C ALA A 128 11.30 5.33 -17.46
N THR A 129 12.40 5.12 -16.74
CA THR A 129 13.68 4.69 -17.35
C THR A 129 13.67 3.29 -17.95
N HIS A 130 12.67 2.48 -17.61
CA HIS A 130 12.50 1.12 -18.13
C HIS A 130 11.33 1.00 -19.11
N ASN A 131 10.84 2.12 -19.66
CA ASN A 131 9.73 2.18 -20.62
C ASN A 131 8.47 1.46 -20.11
N LYS A 132 8.19 1.54 -18.81
CA LYS A 132 6.94 1.05 -18.21
C LYS A 132 6.04 2.24 -17.92
N PRO A 133 4.96 2.45 -18.69
CA PRO A 133 4.11 3.62 -18.50
C PRO A 133 3.37 3.56 -17.16
N VAL A 134 3.18 4.74 -16.58
CA VAL A 134 2.39 5.00 -15.37
C VAL A 134 1.50 6.20 -15.63
N PHE A 135 0.39 6.28 -14.92
CA PHE A 135 -0.71 7.20 -15.22
C PHE A 135 -1.22 7.82 -13.93
N LYS A 136 -1.64 9.08 -14.00
CA LYS A 136 -2.50 9.65 -12.95
C LYS A 136 -3.82 8.87 -12.92
N LYS A 137 -4.48 8.85 -11.77
CA LYS A 137 -5.80 8.23 -11.61
C LYS A 137 -6.83 9.31 -11.33
N SER A 138 -7.85 9.35 -12.18
CA SER A 138 -9.01 10.20 -11.99
C SER A 138 -9.92 9.63 -10.91
N TYR A 139 -10.90 10.44 -10.48
CA TYR A 139 -11.96 9.99 -9.59
C TYR A 139 -12.69 8.76 -10.15
N GLU A 140 -13.03 8.77 -11.44
CA GLU A 140 -13.74 7.65 -12.07
C GLU A 140 -12.86 6.40 -12.20
N ASP A 141 -11.56 6.56 -12.45
CA ASP A 141 -10.63 5.42 -12.45
C ASP A 141 -10.60 4.74 -11.07
N ILE A 142 -10.54 5.52 -9.99
CA ILE A 142 -10.53 4.98 -8.62
C ILE A 142 -11.86 4.29 -8.33
N LYS A 143 -12.98 4.92 -8.69
CA LYS A 143 -14.32 4.38 -8.47
C LYS A 143 -14.52 3.06 -9.21
N GLU A 144 -14.03 2.95 -10.45
CA GLU A 144 -14.03 1.70 -11.20
C GLU A 144 -13.24 0.62 -10.46
N LEU A 145 -12.01 0.92 -10.03
CA LEU A 145 -11.17 -0.03 -9.28
C LEU A 145 -11.83 -0.52 -7.99
N VAL A 146 -12.50 0.37 -7.25
CA VAL A 146 -13.28 0.04 -6.06
C VAL A 146 -14.42 -0.91 -6.41
N SER A 147 -15.16 -0.64 -7.48
CA SER A 147 -16.31 -1.47 -7.88
C SER A 147 -15.94 -2.83 -8.48
N ALA A 148 -14.70 -2.99 -8.95
CA ALA A 148 -14.25 -4.17 -9.68
C ALA A 148 -13.80 -5.34 -8.78
N THR A 149 -13.73 -5.17 -7.46
CA THR A 149 -13.33 -6.22 -6.52
C THR A 149 -14.15 -6.15 -5.23
N LYS A 150 -14.24 -7.28 -4.52
CA LYS A 150 -14.84 -7.34 -3.18
C LYS A 150 -13.84 -7.07 -2.07
N LEU A 151 -12.54 -7.00 -2.40
CA LEU A 151 -11.50 -6.69 -1.42
C LEU A 151 -11.53 -5.20 -1.04
N PRO A 152 -11.17 -4.84 0.20
CA PRO A 152 -10.93 -3.46 0.57
C PRO A 152 -9.90 -2.80 -0.36
N VAL A 153 -10.25 -1.65 -0.94
CA VAL A 153 -9.37 -0.90 -1.85
C VAL A 153 -8.74 0.30 -1.14
N ILE A 154 -7.42 0.38 -1.21
CA ILE A 154 -6.58 1.40 -0.59
C ILE A 154 -5.96 2.31 -1.66
N ILE A 155 -5.98 3.63 -1.45
CA ILE A 155 -5.26 4.58 -2.29
C ILE A 155 -4.05 5.11 -1.54
N LYS A 156 -2.86 4.75 -2.01
CA LYS A 156 -1.58 5.14 -1.43
C LYS A 156 -0.94 6.29 -2.21
N GLY A 157 -0.36 7.23 -1.47
CA GLY A 157 0.38 8.36 -2.06
C GLY A 157 -0.35 9.70 -1.90
N ILE A 158 -1.28 9.79 -0.97
CA ILE A 158 -2.05 11.00 -0.70
C ILE A 158 -1.17 11.99 0.07
N MET A 159 -1.10 13.23 -0.42
CA MET A 159 -0.30 14.31 0.19
C MET A 159 -1.07 15.62 0.34
N CYS A 160 -2.35 15.67 -0.03
CA CYS A 160 -3.23 16.83 0.15
C CYS A 160 -4.68 16.42 0.45
N THR A 161 -5.47 17.38 0.96
CA THR A 161 -6.86 17.18 1.36
C THR A 161 -7.79 16.90 0.17
N GLU A 162 -7.54 17.52 -0.98
CA GLU A 162 -8.38 17.36 -2.17
C GLU A 162 -8.32 15.93 -2.73
N ASP A 163 -7.13 15.33 -2.76
CA ASP A 163 -6.96 13.96 -3.22
C ASP A 163 -7.49 12.96 -2.19
N ALA A 164 -7.35 13.27 -0.89
CA ALA A 164 -7.94 12.47 0.19
C ALA A 164 -9.47 12.40 0.05
N LEU A 165 -10.13 13.56 -0.13
CA LEU A 165 -11.58 13.65 -0.34
C LEU A 165 -12.02 12.86 -1.57
N LYS A 166 -11.36 13.07 -2.72
CA LYS A 166 -11.71 12.36 -3.97
C LYS A 166 -11.56 10.85 -3.83
N ALA A 167 -10.50 10.37 -3.17
CA ALA A 167 -10.30 8.94 -2.94
C ALA A 167 -11.40 8.36 -2.03
N THR A 168 -11.72 9.06 -0.94
CA THR A 168 -12.82 8.70 -0.03
C THR A 168 -14.16 8.66 -0.74
N GLU A 169 -14.52 9.70 -1.49
CA GLU A 169 -15.78 9.80 -2.23
C GLU A 169 -15.90 8.75 -3.35
N ALA A 170 -14.78 8.37 -3.97
CA ALA A 170 -14.72 7.29 -4.94
C ALA A 170 -14.90 5.89 -4.32
N GLY A 171 -14.94 5.79 -2.98
CA GLY A 171 -15.21 4.57 -2.24
C GLY A 171 -13.97 3.83 -1.74
N ALA A 172 -12.78 4.47 -1.74
CA ALA A 172 -11.62 3.91 -1.07
C ALA A 172 -11.90 3.78 0.43
N VAL A 173 -11.73 2.57 0.97
CA VAL A 173 -11.99 2.29 2.40
C VAL A 173 -10.85 2.76 3.30
N ALA A 174 -9.67 2.96 2.72
CA ALA A 174 -8.52 3.55 3.38
C ALA A 174 -7.64 4.33 2.39
N ILE A 175 -6.89 5.27 2.93
CA ILE A 175 -5.83 5.98 2.22
C ILE A 175 -4.50 5.84 2.95
N VAL A 176 -3.40 6.02 2.23
CA VAL A 176 -2.06 6.08 2.83
C VAL A 176 -1.46 7.46 2.57
N VAL A 177 -1.11 8.18 3.64
CA VAL A 177 -0.38 9.45 3.56
C VAL A 177 1.09 9.13 3.31
N SER A 178 1.55 9.37 2.08
CA SER A 178 2.84 8.86 1.59
C SER A 178 3.41 9.77 0.53
N ASN A 179 4.69 10.12 0.66
CA ASN A 179 5.49 10.75 -0.39
C ASN A 179 6.48 9.76 -1.05
N HIS A 180 6.16 8.47 -1.00
CA HIS A 180 7.00 7.39 -1.50
C HIS A 180 8.38 7.29 -0.83
N GLY A 181 8.51 7.81 0.39
CA GLY A 181 9.81 7.93 1.07
C GLY A 181 10.74 8.95 0.40
N GLY A 182 10.19 9.98 -0.24
CA GLY A 182 10.95 11.02 -0.95
C GLY A 182 11.58 10.57 -2.27
N ARG A 183 11.06 9.51 -2.90
CA ARG A 183 11.70 8.85 -4.05
C ARG A 183 11.02 9.08 -5.39
N VAL A 184 9.95 9.89 -5.42
CA VAL A 184 9.18 10.17 -6.62
C VAL A 184 9.21 11.66 -6.94
N LEU A 185 8.49 12.49 -6.18
CA LEU A 185 8.56 13.93 -6.31
C LEU A 185 9.41 14.50 -5.17
N ASP A 186 10.56 15.07 -5.54
CA ASP A 186 11.47 15.72 -4.59
C ASP A 186 10.84 17.01 -4.03
N HIS A 187 11.32 17.44 -2.86
CA HIS A 187 10.87 18.64 -2.15
C HIS A 187 9.37 18.68 -1.82
N THR A 188 8.71 17.53 -1.72
CA THR A 188 7.39 17.44 -1.10
C THR A 188 7.48 17.66 0.42
N PRO A 189 6.40 18.14 1.08
CA PRO A 189 6.35 18.20 2.53
C PRO A 189 6.60 16.84 3.19
N GLY A 190 6.95 16.84 4.48
CA GLY A 190 6.94 15.61 5.28
C GLY A 190 5.53 15.04 5.37
N THR A 191 5.39 13.72 5.36
CA THR A 191 4.08 13.07 5.50
C THR A 191 3.41 13.43 6.83
N ALA A 192 4.20 13.58 7.90
CA ALA A 192 3.73 14.03 9.20
C ALA A 192 3.23 15.49 9.21
N ASP A 193 3.73 16.34 8.31
CA ASP A 193 3.33 17.75 8.25
C ASP A 193 1.95 17.92 7.62
N VAL A 194 1.61 17.09 6.63
CA VAL A 194 0.31 17.15 5.91
C VAL A 194 -0.78 16.30 6.58
N LEU A 195 -0.39 15.35 7.44
CA LEU A 195 -1.32 14.41 8.07
C LEU A 195 -2.42 15.10 8.90
N PRO A 196 -2.15 16.12 9.74
CA PRO A 196 -3.20 16.76 10.56
C PRO A 196 -4.34 17.36 9.72
N ASP A 197 -4.01 18.01 8.60
CA ASP A 197 -5.00 18.64 7.73
C ASP A 197 -5.87 17.58 7.03
N ILE A 198 -5.26 16.48 6.59
CA ILE A 198 -5.98 15.33 5.99
C ILE A 198 -6.92 14.68 7.02
N VAL A 199 -6.45 14.48 8.26
CA VAL A 199 -7.28 13.93 9.35
C VAL A 199 -8.47 14.85 9.64
N ALA A 200 -8.22 16.16 9.72
CA ALA A 200 -9.26 17.16 9.98
C ALA A 200 -10.31 17.23 8.86
N GLU A 201 -9.88 17.10 7.60
CA GLU A 201 -10.78 17.11 6.45
C GLU A 201 -11.66 15.85 6.40
N LEU A 202 -11.07 14.66 6.62
CA LEU A 202 -11.80 13.40 6.48
C LEU A 202 -12.74 13.09 7.65
N LYS A 203 -12.53 13.68 8.85
CA LYS A 203 -13.43 13.55 10.01
C LYS A 203 -13.83 12.10 10.33
N GLY A 204 -12.88 11.17 10.19
CA GLY A 204 -13.09 9.75 10.47
C GLY A 204 -13.91 8.97 9.43
N LYS A 205 -14.21 9.56 8.26
CA LYS A 205 -14.96 8.87 7.18
C LYS A 205 -14.18 7.72 6.53
N THR A 206 -12.85 7.77 6.59
CA THR A 206 -11.95 6.82 5.92
C THR A 206 -10.77 6.52 6.85
N MET A 207 -10.31 5.27 6.84
CA MET A 207 -9.12 4.87 7.58
C MET A 207 -7.88 5.53 6.95
N ILE A 208 -7.02 6.11 7.78
CA ILE A 208 -5.78 6.76 7.36
C ILE A 208 -4.60 5.93 7.87
N ILE A 209 -3.66 5.66 6.97
CA ILE A 209 -2.48 4.80 7.17
C ILE A 209 -1.21 5.61 6.89
#